data_AF-A0A2W1AW71-F1
#
_entry.id   AF-A0A2W1AW71-F1
#
_cell.length_a   1.000
_cell.length_b   1.000
_cell.length_c   1.000
_cell.angle_alpha   90.00
_cell.angle_beta   90.00
_cell.angle_gamma   90.00
#
_symmetry.space_group_name_H-M   'P 1'
#
loop_
_entity.id
_entity.type
_entity.pdbx_description
1 polymer ?
#
loop_
_entity_poly.entity_id
_entity_poly.type
_entity_poly.pdbx_seq_one_letter_code
_entity_poly.pdbx_strand_id
1 'polypeptide(L)'
;MEDKIKTALERAMERADALGDATPEDLRRLDQVPVGNSIAGRYMRREVSDLQAEVDRSDASDRAYVQEGIAGTLVKNVTLPKDPRAKETALLALEGILALKGGAAAVKEVVEQVQHVLTYYEGAQQQAYFNFKQEFETRLPPEALRSMEMQLGPQWRSQLERIPQFQDEWRRARTRLDEQYEQTLQEQKKALLA
;
A
#
# COMPACT_ATOMS: atom_id res chain seq x y z
N MET A 1 3.88 17.77 -3.31
CA MET A 1 4.25 17.78 -1.88
C MET A 1 5.29 16.70 -1.71
N GLU A 2 6.53 17.09 -1.42
CA GLU A 2 7.64 16.14 -1.18
C GLU A 2 7.48 15.58 0.24
N ASP A 3 7.33 14.26 0.36
CA ASP A 3 7.51 13.57 1.63
C ASP A 3 9.00 13.63 2.01
N LYS A 4 9.39 14.69 2.74
CA LYS A 4 10.73 14.81 3.32
C LYS A 4 10.92 13.69 4.34
N ILE A 5 11.87 12.80 4.06
CA ILE A 5 12.35 11.82 5.03
C ILE A 5 12.99 12.57 6.19
N LYS A 6 12.34 12.57 7.35
CA LYS A 6 12.84 13.22 8.57
C LYS A 6 14.21 12.67 8.96
N THR A 7 15.12 13.56 9.30
CA THR A 7 16.45 13.25 9.81
C THR A 7 16.39 12.61 11.20
N ALA A 8 17.46 11.91 11.59
CA ALA A 8 17.56 11.32 12.94
C ALA A 8 17.45 12.38 14.05
N LEU A 9 17.93 13.60 13.79
CA LEU A 9 17.83 14.74 14.70
C LEU A 9 16.39 15.25 14.82
N GLU A 10 15.66 15.39 13.71
CA GLU A 10 14.24 15.79 13.74
C GLU A 10 13.38 14.76 14.47
N ARG A 11 13.67 13.46 14.30
CA ARG A 11 13.01 12.39 15.08
C ARG A 11 13.36 12.45 16.56
N ALA A 12 14.59 12.84 16.91
CA ALA A 12 15.02 13.01 18.30
C ALA A 12 14.41 14.25 18.96
N MET A 13 14.26 15.36 18.22
CA MET A 13 13.58 16.57 18.69
C MET A 13 12.08 16.36 18.84
N GLU A 14 11.40 15.66 17.91
CA GLU A 14 10.00 15.26 18.08
C GLU A 14 9.79 14.41 19.34
N ARG A 15 10.75 13.53 19.67
CA ARG A 15 10.72 12.75 20.90
C ARG A 15 10.91 13.64 22.14
N ALA A 16 11.84 14.60 22.09
CA ALA A 16 12.12 15.52 23.19
C ALA A 16 10.94 16.46 23.49
N ASP A 17 10.24 16.93 22.46
CA ASP A 17 9.05 17.78 22.61
C ASP A 17 7.85 16.97 23.16
N ALA A 18 7.67 15.72 22.72
CA ALA A 18 6.63 14.84 23.26
C ALA A 18 6.83 14.50 24.75
N LEU A 19 8.08 14.47 25.22
CA LEU A 19 8.45 14.17 26.61
C LEU A 19 8.05 15.26 27.63
N GLY A 20 7.79 16.50 27.19
CA GLY A 20 7.51 17.63 28.09
C GLY A 20 6.23 17.48 28.93
N ASP A 21 5.21 16.81 28.38
CA ASP A 21 3.89 16.60 28.99
C ASP A 21 3.43 15.12 28.95
N ALA A 22 4.30 14.17 28.59
CA ALA A 22 3.93 12.77 28.37
C ALA A 22 3.59 12.03 29.68
N THR A 23 2.50 11.27 29.65
CA THR A 23 2.17 10.32 30.72
C THR A 23 3.10 9.09 30.67
N PRO A 24 3.21 8.30 31.76
CA PRO A 24 3.96 7.04 31.72
C PRO A 24 3.50 6.06 30.63
N GLU A 25 2.23 6.11 30.26
CA GLU A 25 1.66 5.31 29.16
C GLU A 25 2.12 5.83 27.79
N ASP A 26 2.18 7.15 27.60
CA ASP A 26 2.70 7.75 26.37
C ASP A 26 4.18 7.42 26.15
N LEU A 27 4.97 7.43 27.23
CA LEU A 27 6.38 7.02 27.19
C LEU A 27 6.55 5.56 26.80
N ARG A 28 5.74 4.66 27.41
CA ARG A 28 5.76 3.24 27.04
C ARG A 28 5.36 3.03 25.59
N ARG A 29 4.34 3.72 25.10
CA ARG A 29 3.94 3.63 23.69
C ARG A 29 5.05 4.11 22.76
N LEU A 30 5.72 5.22 23.08
CA LEU A 30 6.83 5.76 22.32
C LEU A 30 8.02 4.79 22.20
N ASP A 31 8.25 3.97 23.23
CA ASP A 31 9.33 2.99 23.26
C ASP A 31 8.93 1.65 22.60
N GLN A 32 7.72 1.17 22.85
CA GLN A 32 7.30 -0.19 22.46
C GLN A 32 6.69 -0.29 21.06
N VAL A 33 6.02 0.76 20.56
CA VAL A 33 5.53 0.77 19.17
C VAL A 33 6.67 0.60 18.15
N PRO A 34 7.83 1.26 18.28
CA PRO A 34 8.99 1.00 17.43
C PRO A 34 9.50 -0.45 17.45
N VAL A 35 9.42 -1.13 18.60
CA VAL A 35 9.76 -2.57 18.70
C VAL A 35 8.82 -3.38 17.81
N GLY A 36 7.51 -3.12 17.92
CA GLY A 36 6.50 -3.73 17.05
C GLY A 36 6.73 -3.45 15.55
N ASN A 37 7.09 -2.22 15.20
CA ASN A 37 7.42 -1.85 13.82
C ASN A 37 8.61 -2.67 13.26
N SER A 38 9.63 -2.89 14.10
CA SER A 38 10.80 -3.70 13.73
C SER A 38 10.42 -5.17 13.50
N ILE A 39 9.59 -5.74 14.37
CA ILE A 39 9.09 -7.12 14.23
C ILE A 39 8.30 -7.28 12.92
N ALA A 40 7.37 -6.36 12.63
CA ALA A 40 6.65 -6.39 11.36
C ALA A 40 7.58 -6.28 10.15
N GLY A 41 8.61 -5.42 10.22
CA GLY A 41 9.62 -5.33 9.16
C GLY A 41 10.37 -6.64 8.92
N ARG A 42 10.73 -7.36 9.99
CA ARG A 42 11.36 -8.69 9.91
C ARG A 42 10.40 -9.74 9.34
N TYR A 43 9.13 -9.70 9.75
CA TYR A 43 8.08 -10.57 9.20
C TYR A 43 7.89 -10.37 7.70
N MET A 44 7.82 -9.13 7.23
CA MET A 44 7.72 -8.81 5.79
C MET A 44 8.91 -9.29 4.98
N ARG A 45 10.09 -9.41 5.61
CA ARG A 45 11.30 -10.02 5.01
C ARG A 45 11.38 -11.54 5.20
N ARG A 46 10.33 -12.15 5.78
CA ARG A 46 10.24 -13.58 6.09
C ARG A 46 11.35 -14.08 7.05
N GLU A 47 11.89 -13.17 7.87
CA GLU A 47 12.88 -13.47 8.92
C GLU A 47 12.20 -13.95 10.22
N VAL A 48 10.89 -13.70 10.33
CA VAL A 48 10.00 -14.11 11.42
C VAL A 48 8.75 -14.68 10.79
N SER A 49 8.28 -15.84 11.28
CA SER A 49 7.03 -16.46 10.85
C SER A 49 5.92 -16.41 11.90
N ASP A 50 6.28 -16.39 13.19
CA ASP A 50 5.34 -16.39 14.31
C ASP A 50 5.34 -15.02 15.00
N LEU A 51 4.41 -14.16 14.60
CA LEU A 51 4.24 -12.83 15.18
C LEU A 51 3.77 -12.88 16.64
N GLN A 52 2.96 -13.88 17.01
CA GLN A 52 2.43 -14.02 18.36
C GLN A 52 3.56 -14.37 19.33
N ALA A 53 4.45 -15.28 18.94
CA ALA A 53 5.63 -15.60 19.74
C ALA A 53 6.56 -14.40 19.97
N GLU A 54 6.73 -13.51 18.98
CA GLU A 54 7.51 -12.27 19.17
C GLU A 54 6.81 -11.29 20.14
N VAL A 55 5.47 -11.19 20.09
CA VAL A 55 4.70 -10.40 21.06
C VAL A 55 4.86 -10.97 22.46
N ASP A 56 4.75 -12.30 22.62
CA ASP A 56 4.77 -12.94 23.93
C ASP A 56 6.12 -12.84 24.66
N ARG A 57 7.21 -12.54 23.93
CA ARG A 57 8.52 -12.19 24.52
C ARG A 57 8.54 -10.85 25.23
N SER A 58 7.57 -9.97 24.94
CA SER A 58 7.44 -8.68 25.59
C SER A 58 6.66 -8.80 26.90
N ASP A 59 6.97 -7.91 27.84
CA ASP A 59 6.25 -7.83 29.12
C ASP A 59 4.75 -7.65 28.91
N ALA A 60 3.94 -8.25 29.78
CA ALA A 60 2.48 -8.25 29.62
C ALA A 60 1.88 -6.83 29.54
N SER A 61 2.47 -5.85 30.23
CA SER A 61 2.05 -4.45 30.17
C SER A 61 2.35 -3.76 28.84
N ASP A 62 3.26 -4.33 28.05
CA ASP A 62 3.85 -3.69 26.87
C ASP A 62 3.37 -4.33 25.57
N ARG A 63 2.84 -5.57 25.66
CA ARG A 63 2.32 -6.35 24.52
C ARG A 63 1.33 -5.57 23.66
N ALA A 64 0.44 -4.78 24.26
CA ALA A 64 -0.54 -3.99 23.52
C ALA A 64 0.11 -2.98 22.58
N TYR A 65 1.16 -2.28 23.03
CA TYR A 65 1.90 -1.31 22.22
C TYR A 65 2.77 -1.98 21.16
N VAL A 66 3.34 -3.15 21.46
CA VAL A 66 4.08 -3.96 20.47
C VAL A 66 3.12 -4.44 19.37
N GLN A 67 1.95 -4.97 19.74
CA GLN A 67 0.90 -5.36 18.79
C GLN A 67 0.43 -4.18 17.95
N GLU A 68 0.26 -2.99 18.54
CA GLU A 68 -0.07 -1.76 17.83
C GLU A 68 0.97 -1.44 16.73
N GLY A 69 2.26 -1.49 17.07
CA GLY A 69 3.34 -1.26 16.11
C GLY A 69 3.37 -2.30 14.98
N ILE A 70 3.18 -3.57 15.31
CA ILE A 70 3.10 -4.64 14.30
C ILE A 70 1.92 -4.38 13.36
N ALA A 71 0.71 -4.26 13.91
CA ALA A 71 -0.52 -4.05 13.14
C ALA A 71 -0.42 -2.79 12.27
N GLY A 72 0.00 -1.66 12.85
CA GLY A 72 0.17 -0.40 12.13
C GLY A 72 1.16 -0.49 10.98
N THR A 73 2.25 -1.25 11.15
CA THR A 73 3.22 -1.48 10.07
C THR A 73 2.68 -2.41 8.99
N LEU A 74 1.98 -3.48 9.36
CA LEU A 74 1.36 -4.39 8.39
C LEU A 74 0.29 -3.68 7.56
N VAL A 75 -0.65 -2.94 8.18
CA VAL A 75 -1.68 -2.25 7.35
C VAL A 75 -1.07 -1.17 6.44
N LYS A 76 0.05 -0.54 6.82
CA LYS A 76 0.78 0.37 5.93
C LYS A 76 1.30 -0.32 4.67
N ASN A 77 1.63 -1.61 4.74
CA ASN A 77 2.06 -2.42 3.60
C ASN A 77 0.88 -2.98 2.76
N VAL A 78 -0.36 -2.84 3.23
CA VAL A 78 -1.55 -3.10 2.43
C VAL A 78 -1.80 -1.88 1.54
N THR A 79 -1.35 -1.98 0.28
CA THR A 79 -1.48 -0.93 -0.75
C THR A 79 -2.10 -1.49 -2.01
N LEU A 80 -2.70 -0.63 -2.84
CA LEU A 80 -3.21 -1.05 -4.15
C LEU A 80 -2.10 -1.69 -5.01
N PRO A 81 -2.35 -2.86 -5.63
CA PRO A 81 -1.31 -3.63 -6.31
C PRO A 81 -0.99 -3.02 -7.67
N LYS A 82 0.06 -2.19 -7.73
CA LYS A 82 0.53 -1.59 -8.98
C LYS A 82 1.34 -2.57 -9.85
N ASP A 83 1.79 -3.65 -9.25
CA ASP A 83 2.55 -4.74 -9.85
C ASP A 83 2.39 -6.02 -8.99
N PRO A 84 2.82 -7.20 -9.50
CA PRO A 84 2.68 -8.46 -8.78
C PRO A 84 3.38 -8.51 -7.42
N ARG A 85 4.50 -7.79 -7.24
CA ARG A 85 5.22 -7.75 -5.96
C ARG A 85 4.46 -6.94 -4.92
N ALA A 86 3.86 -5.83 -5.33
CA ALA A 86 2.99 -5.03 -4.47
C ALA A 86 1.79 -5.86 -3.98
N LYS A 87 1.21 -6.70 -4.86
CA LYS A 87 0.15 -7.64 -4.48
C LYS A 87 0.64 -8.66 -3.45
N GLU A 88 1.76 -9.32 -3.71
CA GLU A 88 2.33 -10.30 -2.78
C GLU A 88 2.59 -9.66 -1.40
N THR A 89 3.14 -8.45 -1.38
CA THR A 89 3.39 -7.67 -0.17
C THR A 89 2.09 -7.40 0.59
N ALA A 90 1.05 -6.94 -0.08
CA ALA A 90 -0.24 -6.66 0.55
C ALA A 90 -0.88 -7.94 1.12
N LEU A 91 -0.81 -9.07 0.40
CA LEU A 91 -1.34 -10.34 0.86
C LEU A 91 -0.59 -10.90 2.07
N LEU A 92 0.75 -10.81 2.06
CA LEU A 92 1.58 -11.20 3.21
C LEU A 92 1.24 -10.36 4.44
N ALA A 93 1.03 -9.05 4.26
CA ALA A 93 0.62 -8.19 5.35
C ALA A 93 -0.74 -8.57 5.95
N LEU A 94 -1.72 -8.94 5.12
CA LEU A 94 -3.04 -9.41 5.57
C LEU A 94 -2.95 -10.75 6.33
N GLU A 95 -2.11 -11.66 5.87
CA GLU A 95 -1.83 -12.91 6.59
C GLU A 95 -1.26 -12.65 7.99
N GLY A 96 -0.30 -11.73 8.09
CA GLY A 96 0.26 -11.32 9.38
C GLY A 96 -0.79 -10.70 10.32
N ILE A 97 -1.73 -9.90 9.79
CA ILE A 97 -2.82 -9.31 10.58
C ILE A 97 -3.78 -10.39 11.10
N LEU A 98 -4.12 -11.37 10.25
CA LEU A 98 -4.95 -12.51 10.66
C LEU A 98 -4.31 -13.33 11.78
N ALA A 99 -3.00 -13.60 11.65
CA ALA A 99 -2.23 -14.31 12.66
C ALA A 99 -2.18 -13.54 13.98
N LEU A 100 -1.89 -12.23 13.92
CA LEU A 100 -1.78 -11.37 15.10
C LEU A 100 -3.10 -11.22 15.87
N LYS A 101 -4.24 -11.14 15.16
CA LYS A 101 -5.57 -10.97 15.76
C LYS A 101 -6.30 -12.30 16.03
N GLY A 102 -5.59 -13.43 15.97
CA GLY A 102 -6.14 -14.75 16.29
C GLY A 102 -7.27 -15.22 15.37
N GLY A 103 -7.39 -14.67 14.16
CA GLY A 103 -8.38 -15.09 13.17
C GLY A 103 -9.84 -14.88 13.60
N ALA A 104 -10.13 -13.85 14.40
CA ALA A 104 -11.49 -13.45 14.74
C ALA A 104 -12.34 -13.25 13.47
N ALA A 105 -13.62 -13.65 13.51
CA ALA A 105 -14.51 -13.64 12.34
C ALA A 105 -14.61 -12.25 11.70
N ALA A 106 -14.71 -11.19 12.50
CA ALA A 106 -14.74 -9.82 12.00
C ALA A 106 -13.46 -9.43 11.25
N VAL A 107 -12.29 -9.87 11.73
CA VAL A 107 -11.01 -9.59 11.05
C VAL A 107 -10.91 -10.34 9.73
N LYS A 108 -11.37 -11.59 9.69
CA LYS A 108 -11.44 -12.40 8.46
C LYS A 108 -12.30 -11.74 7.40
N GLU A 109 -13.48 -11.28 7.79
CA GLU A 109 -14.40 -10.58 6.89
C GLU A 109 -13.75 -9.33 6.28
N VAL A 110 -13.13 -8.48 7.11
CA VAL A 110 -12.42 -7.29 6.61
C VAL A 110 -11.26 -7.66 5.69
N VAL A 111 -10.50 -8.72 6.01
CA VAL A 111 -9.41 -9.20 5.15
C VAL A 111 -9.91 -9.69 3.79
N GLU A 112 -11.02 -10.43 3.76
CA GLU A 112 -11.68 -10.85 2.51
C GLU A 112 -12.14 -9.64 1.69
N GLN A 113 -12.75 -8.63 2.34
CA GLN A 113 -13.15 -7.38 1.69
C GLN A 113 -11.94 -6.66 1.08
N VAL A 114 -10.82 -6.57 1.79
CA VAL A 114 -9.58 -6.00 1.24
C VAL A 114 -9.10 -6.81 0.04
N GLN A 115 -9.04 -8.13 0.12
CA GLN A 115 -8.60 -8.97 -1.00
C GLN A 115 -9.47 -8.77 -2.25
N HIS A 116 -10.79 -8.60 -2.07
CA HIS A 116 -11.69 -8.23 -3.16
C HIS A 116 -11.35 -6.86 -3.76
N VAL A 117 -11.11 -5.84 -2.93
CA VAL A 117 -10.68 -4.50 -3.40
C VAL A 117 -9.41 -4.60 -4.24
N LEU A 118 -8.39 -5.34 -3.77
CA LEU A 118 -7.13 -5.50 -4.50
C LEU A 118 -7.34 -6.21 -5.85
N THR A 119 -8.16 -7.26 -5.88
CA THR A 119 -8.45 -8.04 -7.09
C THR A 119 -9.25 -7.23 -8.11
N TYR A 120 -10.28 -6.51 -7.66
CA TYR A 120 -11.09 -5.67 -8.54
C TYR A 120 -10.29 -4.50 -9.10
N TYR A 121 -9.39 -3.92 -8.32
CA TYR A 121 -8.51 -2.87 -8.80
C TYR A 121 -7.62 -3.35 -9.96
N GLU A 122 -7.04 -4.56 -9.88
CA GLU A 122 -6.24 -5.10 -10.99
C GLU A 122 -7.05 -5.23 -12.29
N GLY A 123 -8.26 -5.79 -12.19
CA GLY A 123 -9.18 -5.89 -13.34
C GLY A 123 -9.58 -4.52 -13.88
N ALA A 124 -9.91 -3.58 -13.00
CA ALA A 124 -10.28 -2.22 -13.37
C ALA A 124 -9.12 -1.49 -14.05
N GLN A 125 -7.87 -1.67 -13.61
CA GLN A 125 -6.70 -1.09 -14.27
C GLN A 125 -6.52 -1.63 -15.69
N GLN A 126 -6.64 -2.94 -15.89
CA GLN A 126 -6.52 -3.55 -17.22
C GLN A 126 -7.61 -3.04 -18.16
N GLN A 127 -8.86 -2.99 -17.68
CA GLN A 127 -9.98 -2.50 -18.46
C GLN A 127 -9.85 -1.01 -18.78
N ALA A 128 -9.46 -0.19 -17.79
CA ALA A 128 -9.24 1.24 -17.98
C ALA A 128 -8.13 1.50 -18.99
N TYR A 129 -7.04 0.72 -18.94
CA TYR A 129 -5.95 0.83 -19.91
C TYR A 129 -6.40 0.50 -21.33
N PHE A 130 -7.12 -0.60 -21.51
CA PHE A 130 -7.66 -1.02 -22.79
C PHE A 130 -8.60 0.04 -23.39
N ASN A 131 -9.54 0.54 -22.59
CA ASN A 131 -10.49 1.57 -23.01
C ASN A 131 -9.77 2.88 -23.34
N PHE A 132 -8.83 3.31 -22.49
CA PHE A 132 -8.04 4.51 -22.72
C PHE A 132 -7.25 4.44 -24.03
N LYS A 133 -6.63 3.29 -24.33
CA LYS A 133 -5.87 3.10 -25.56
C LYS A 133 -6.77 3.23 -26.80
N GLN A 134 -7.93 2.59 -26.79
CA GLN A 134 -8.91 2.69 -27.88
C GLN A 134 -9.35 4.15 -28.09
N GLU A 135 -9.67 4.86 -27.00
CA GLU A 135 -10.08 6.27 -27.04
C GLU A 135 -8.94 7.22 -27.46
N PHE A 136 -7.70 6.90 -27.10
CA PHE A 136 -6.55 7.67 -27.53
C PHE A 136 -6.31 7.50 -29.04
N GLU A 137 -6.38 6.26 -29.53
CA GLU A 137 -6.24 5.96 -30.97
C GLU A 137 -7.30 6.67 -31.81
N THR A 138 -8.56 6.75 -31.35
CA THR A 138 -9.64 7.42 -32.10
C THR A 138 -9.54 8.95 -32.11
N ARG A 139 -8.83 9.55 -31.15
CA ARG A 139 -8.59 11.00 -31.10
C ARG A 139 -7.46 11.45 -32.02
N LEU A 140 -6.62 10.54 -32.51
CA LEU A 140 -5.52 10.88 -33.40
C LEU A 140 -6.02 11.14 -34.83
N PRO A 141 -5.43 12.12 -35.54
CA PRO A 141 -5.74 12.33 -36.95
C PRO A 141 -5.47 11.06 -37.79
N PRO A 142 -6.36 10.68 -38.72
CA PRO A 142 -6.15 9.52 -39.59
C PRO A 142 -4.84 9.57 -40.41
N GLU A 143 -4.35 10.77 -40.72
CA GLU A 143 -3.07 10.99 -41.40
C GLU A 143 -1.88 10.63 -40.51
N ALA A 144 -1.97 10.96 -39.21
CA ALA A 144 -0.93 10.64 -38.24
C ALA A 144 -0.83 9.13 -38.02
N LEU A 145 -1.98 8.46 -37.87
CA LEU A 145 -2.05 6.99 -37.76
C LEU A 145 -1.45 6.30 -38.98
N ARG A 146 -1.86 6.70 -40.19
CA ARG A 146 -1.31 6.15 -41.44
C ARG A 146 0.20 6.37 -41.59
N SER A 147 0.69 7.55 -41.20
CA SER A 147 2.12 7.86 -41.24
C SER A 147 2.92 7.00 -40.27
N MET A 148 2.41 6.80 -39.05
CA MET A 148 3.03 5.92 -38.06
C MET A 148 3.02 4.46 -38.51
N GLU A 149 1.92 4.00 -39.11
CA GLU A 149 1.81 2.64 -39.66
C GLU A 149 2.78 2.41 -40.82
N MET A 150 2.95 3.39 -41.72
CA MET A 150 3.92 3.30 -42.82
C MET A 150 5.38 3.30 -42.34
N GLN A 151 5.71 4.09 -41.31
CA GLN A 151 7.08 4.21 -40.81
C GLN A 151 7.49 3.07 -39.86
N LEU A 152 6.56 2.59 -39.05
CA LEU A 152 6.85 1.67 -37.94
C LEU A 152 6.29 0.25 -38.16
N GLY A 153 5.49 0.06 -39.21
CA GLY A 153 4.86 -1.22 -39.51
C GLY A 153 3.98 -1.71 -38.35
N PRO A 154 3.85 -3.04 -38.16
CA PRO A 154 2.96 -3.63 -37.14
C PRO A 154 3.21 -3.18 -35.69
N GLN A 155 4.39 -2.62 -35.40
CA GLN A 155 4.81 -2.18 -34.07
C GLN A 155 4.35 -0.76 -33.71
N TRP A 156 3.66 -0.04 -34.62
CA TRP A 156 3.26 1.35 -34.43
C TRP A 156 2.44 1.58 -33.14
N ARG A 157 1.58 0.62 -32.76
CA ARG A 157 0.79 0.69 -31.52
C ARG A 157 1.65 0.65 -30.25
N SER A 158 2.71 -0.16 -30.24
CA SER A 158 3.64 -0.21 -29.10
C SER A 158 4.46 1.08 -28.98
N GLN A 159 4.76 1.73 -30.10
CA GLN A 159 5.45 3.03 -30.10
C GLN A 159 4.54 4.16 -29.63
N LEU A 160 3.24 4.07 -29.89
CA LEU A 160 2.26 5.04 -29.39
C LEU A 160 2.25 5.10 -27.86
N GLU A 161 2.35 3.96 -27.20
CA GLU A 161 2.39 3.86 -25.73
C GLU A 161 3.68 4.47 -25.12
N ARG A 162 4.71 4.70 -25.95
CA ARG A 162 6.00 5.27 -25.54
C ARG A 162 6.05 6.79 -25.68
N ILE A 163 5.08 7.43 -26.34
CA ILE A 163 5.11 8.88 -26.51
C ILE A 163 4.76 9.55 -25.17
N PRO A 164 5.41 10.68 -24.81
CA PRO A 164 5.16 11.36 -23.54
C PRO A 164 3.70 11.74 -23.32
N GLN A 165 3.01 12.19 -24.38
CA GLN A 165 1.59 12.57 -24.30
C GLN A 165 0.69 11.42 -23.85
N PHE A 166 0.89 10.21 -24.39
CA PHE A 166 0.11 9.03 -24.01
C PHE A 166 0.34 8.70 -22.53
N GLN A 167 1.60 8.71 -22.09
CA GLN A 167 1.96 8.40 -20.70
C GLN A 167 1.39 9.41 -19.71
N ASP A 168 1.40 10.70 -20.05
CA ASP A 168 0.86 11.74 -19.18
C ASP A 168 -0.66 11.71 -19.12
N GLU A 169 -1.35 11.50 -20.25
CA GLU A 169 -2.80 11.33 -20.27
C GLU A 169 -3.24 10.06 -19.52
N TRP A 170 -2.53 8.94 -19.72
CA TRP A 170 -2.78 7.70 -18.99
C TRP A 170 -2.58 7.90 -17.48
N ARG A 171 -1.50 8.57 -17.07
CA ARG A 171 -1.23 8.86 -15.66
C ARG A 171 -2.41 9.61 -15.03
N ARG A 172 -2.95 10.63 -15.71
CA ARG A 172 -4.12 11.40 -15.23
C ARG A 172 -5.39 10.55 -15.15
N ALA A 173 -5.64 9.71 -16.16
CA ALA A 173 -6.79 8.81 -16.16
C ALA A 173 -6.71 7.79 -15.00
N ARG A 174 -5.52 7.21 -14.81
CA ARG A 174 -5.23 6.27 -13.73
C ARG A 174 -5.34 6.91 -12.34
N THR A 175 -4.89 8.15 -12.14
CA THR A 175 -4.98 8.82 -10.83
C THR A 175 -6.40 8.80 -10.27
N ARG A 176 -7.42 9.06 -11.11
CA ARG A 176 -8.82 9.03 -10.67
C ARG A 176 -9.29 7.63 -10.23
N LEU A 177 -8.84 6.60 -10.95
CA LEU A 177 -9.10 5.22 -10.59
C LEU A 177 -8.42 4.86 -9.27
N ASP A 178 -7.13 5.21 -9.13
CA ASP A 178 -6.35 4.95 -7.93
C ASP A 178 -6.99 5.67 -6.70
N GLU A 179 -7.45 6.91 -6.84
CA GLU A 179 -8.12 7.68 -5.77
C GLU A 179 -9.39 6.99 -5.25
N GLN A 180 -10.26 6.51 -6.14
CA GLN A 180 -11.50 5.83 -5.77
C GLN A 180 -11.23 4.57 -4.95
N TYR A 181 -10.30 3.74 -5.41
CA TYR A 181 -9.98 2.48 -4.72
C TYR A 181 -9.17 2.71 -3.45
N GLU A 182 -8.33 3.74 -3.40
CA GLU A 182 -7.56 4.09 -2.21
C GLU A 182 -8.53 4.53 -1.10
N GLN A 183 -9.57 5.31 -1.41
CA GLN A 183 -10.58 5.69 -0.41
C GLN A 183 -11.24 4.45 0.23
N THR A 184 -11.72 3.51 -0.59
CA THR A 184 -12.30 2.25 -0.09
C THR A 184 -11.29 1.44 0.71
N LEU A 185 -10.04 1.36 0.24
CA LEU A 185 -8.99 0.64 0.95
C LEU A 185 -8.67 1.26 2.32
N GLN A 186 -8.66 2.59 2.41
CA GLN A 186 -8.39 3.31 3.66
C GLN A 186 -9.48 3.08 4.71
N GLU A 187 -10.74 2.96 4.31
CA GLU A 187 -11.84 2.58 5.22
C GLU A 187 -11.62 1.18 5.80
N GLN A 188 -11.25 0.22 4.95
CA GLN A 188 -10.96 -1.14 5.39
C GLN A 188 -9.70 -1.22 6.27
N LYS A 189 -8.66 -0.43 5.97
CA LYS A 189 -7.45 -0.34 6.79
C LYS A 189 -7.73 0.19 8.20
N LYS A 190 -8.69 1.12 8.35
CA LYS A 190 -9.14 1.56 9.67
C LYS A 190 -9.85 0.43 10.42
N ALA A 191 -10.71 -0.33 9.74
CA ALA A 191 -11.39 -1.49 10.34
C ALA A 191 -10.41 -2.60 10.77
N LEU A 192 -9.28 -2.78 10.07
CA LEU A 192 -8.22 -3.71 10.48
C LEU A 192 -7.49 -3.27 11.76
N LEU A 193 -7.45 -1.97 12.06
CA LEU A 193 -6.80 -1.42 13.25
C LEU A 193 -7.74 -1.32 14.45
N ALA A 194 -9.06 -1.30 14.23
CA ALA A 194 -10.07 -1.42 15.28
C ALA A 194 -9.96 -2.76 16.02
#